data_AF-A0A183LEQ4-F1
#
_entry.id   AF-A0A183LEQ4-F1
#
_cell.length_a   1.000
_cell.length_b   1.000
_cell.length_c   1.000
_cell.angle_alpha   90.00
_cell.angle_beta   90.00
_cell.angle_gamma   90.00
#
_symmetry.space_group_name_H-M   'P 1'
#
loop_
_entity.id
_entity.type
_entity.pdbx_description
1 polymer ?
#
loop_
_entity_poly.entity_id
_entity_poly.type
_entity_poly.pdbx_seq_one_letter_code
_entity_poly.pdbx_strand_id
1 'polypeptide(L)'
;MQLDDLNFADDLNHLSVTQQQVQEKSTSLASTSAVVGLKIYKGKSKILRYNTACTNPITIDGEDLEDVKTFTYLGSIINEHCRSDADV
;
A
#
# COMPACT_ATOMS: atom_id res chain seq x y z
N MET A 1 6.22 -8.48 16.95
CA MET A 1 7.23 -8.26 15.89
C MET A 1 6.85 -6.99 15.16
N GLN A 2 7.63 -5.93 15.34
CA GLN A 2 7.56 -4.72 14.54
C GLN A 2 8.30 -5.01 13.23
N LEU A 3 7.60 -4.93 12.10
CA LEU A 3 8.21 -5.04 10.78
C LEU A 3 8.67 -3.64 10.35
N ASP A 4 9.71 -3.15 11.02
CA ASP A 4 10.34 -1.84 10.75
C ASP A 4 11.51 -1.95 9.76
N ASP A 5 11.70 -3.09 9.09
CA ASP A 5 12.78 -3.26 8.13
C ASP A 5 12.24 -3.75 6.79
N LEU A 6 11.96 -2.81 5.90
CA LEU A 6 11.48 -3.10 4.57
C LEU A 6 12.02 -2.13 3.53
N ASN A 7 13.35 -2.15 3.43
CA ASN A 7 14.06 -1.51 2.34
C ASN A 7 14.01 -2.41 1.09
N PHE A 8 12.93 -2.33 0.33
CA PHE A 8 12.96 -2.63 -1.11
C PHE A 8 12.38 -1.41 -1.82
N ALA A 9 13.22 -0.74 -2.60
CA ALA A 9 13.01 0.61 -3.14
C ALA A 9 11.85 0.77 -4.15
N ASP A 10 10.87 -0.14 -4.18
CA ASP A 10 9.71 -0.09 -5.08
C ASP A 10 8.35 -0.41 -4.43
N ASP A 11 8.27 -0.97 -3.21
CA ASP A 11 6.99 -1.30 -2.54
C ASP A 11 7.02 -0.95 -1.04
N LEU A 12 6.59 0.26 -0.69
CA LEU A 12 6.44 0.70 0.70
C LEU A 12 5.07 0.28 1.26
N ASN A 13 5.03 -0.75 2.12
CA ASN A 13 3.79 -1.31 2.67
C ASN A 13 3.27 -0.55 3.90
N HIS A 14 2.72 0.65 3.72
CA HIS A 14 2.25 1.44 4.86
C HIS A 14 0.85 1.05 5.37
N LEU A 15 0.78 0.26 6.45
CA LEU A 15 -0.47 -0.09 7.13
C LEU A 15 -1.08 1.14 7.83
N SER A 16 -2.39 1.35 7.67
CA SER A 16 -3.13 2.42 8.36
C SER A 16 -4.55 1.95 8.69
N VAL A 17 -5.12 2.50 9.76
CA VAL A 17 -6.43 2.06 10.28
C VAL A 17 -7.58 2.77 9.56
N THR A 18 -7.39 4.04 9.18
CA THR A 18 -8.44 4.83 8.52
C THR A 18 -8.07 5.18 7.08
N GLN A 19 -9.09 5.33 6.23
CA GLN A 19 -8.88 5.74 4.85
C GLN A 19 -8.23 7.12 4.74
N GLN A 20 -8.59 8.05 5.62
CA GLN A 20 -7.97 9.37 5.67
C GLN A 20 -6.46 9.29 5.92
N GLN A 21 -6.03 8.43 6.85
CA GLN A 21 -4.60 8.22 7.10
C GLN A 21 -3.88 7.60 5.89
N VAL A 22 -4.52 6.67 5.18
CA VAL A 22 -3.98 6.11 3.93
C VAL A 22 -3.80 7.22 2.88
N GLN A 23 -4.79 8.10 2.72
CA GLN A 23 -4.73 9.22 1.77
C GLN A 23 -3.63 10.22 2.15
N GLU A 24 -3.57 10.65 3.42
CA GLU A 24 -2.55 11.57 3.92
C GLU A 24 -1.14 11.02 3.74
N LYS A 25 -0.93 9.73 4.06
CA LYS A 25 0.35 9.04 3.84
C LYS A 25 0.71 8.92 2.36
N SER A 26 -0.26 8.63 1.49
CA SER A 26 -0.01 8.51 0.04
C SER A 26 0.40 9.86 -0.55
N THR A 27 -0.27 10.95 -0.15
CA THR A 27 0.08 12.32 -0.55
C THR A 27 1.44 12.74 0.01
N SER A 28 1.71 12.43 1.29
CA SER A 28 3.01 12.71 1.90
C SER A 28 4.14 11.95 1.20
N LEU A 29 3.91 10.69 0.84
CA LEU A 29 4.86 9.87 0.11
C LEU A 29 5.16 10.46 -1.28
N ALA A 30 4.12 10.87 -2.02
CA ALA A 30 4.29 11.53 -3.31
C ALA A 30 5.13 12.81 -3.21
N SER A 31 4.84 13.63 -2.20
CA SER A 31 5.60 14.85 -1.93
C SER A 31 7.07 14.56 -1.59
N THR A 32 7.33 13.63 -0.64
CA THR A 32 8.70 13.26 -0.26
C THR A 32 9.45 12.64 -1.44
N SER A 33 8.81 11.76 -2.21
CA SER A 33 9.36 11.14 -3.42
C SER A 33 9.79 12.21 -4.43
N ALA A 34 8.95 13.21 -4.68
CA ALA A 34 9.29 14.32 -5.58
C ALA A 34 10.49 15.13 -5.08
N VAL A 35 10.58 15.39 -3.77
CA VAL A 35 11.71 16.11 -3.15
C VAL A 35 13.03 15.35 -3.32
N VAL A 36 13.01 14.02 -3.19
CA VAL A 36 14.21 13.18 -3.35
C VAL A 36 14.46 12.72 -4.79
N GLY A 37 13.64 13.17 -5.75
CA GLY A 37 13.78 12.80 -7.16
C GLY A 37 13.35 11.37 -7.50
N LEU A 38 12.61 10.70 -6.61
CA LEU A 38 12.04 9.38 -6.84
C LEU A 38 10.73 9.49 -7.64
N LYS A 39 10.52 8.57 -8.57
CA LYS A 39 9.32 8.50 -9.40
C LYS A 39 8.38 7.42 -8.87
N ILE A 40 7.19 7.83 -8.43
CA ILE A 40 6.12 6.88 -8.09
C ILE A 40 5.49 6.36 -9.38
N TYR A 41 5.53 5.03 -9.55
CA TYR A 41 4.82 4.36 -10.63
C TYR A 41 3.39 4.05 -10.20
N LYS A 42 2.51 5.03 -10.38
CA LYS A 42 1.10 4.97 -9.94
C LYS A 42 0.36 3.73 -10.45
N GLY A 43 0.59 3.32 -11.70
CA GLY A 43 0.00 2.08 -12.25
C GLY A 43 0.50 0.77 -11.63
N LYS A 44 1.58 0.79 -10.85
CA LYS A 44 2.03 -0.34 -10.02
C LYS A 44 1.58 -0.21 -8.57
N SER A 45 1.23 0.99 -8.12
CA SER A 45 0.75 1.26 -6.78
C SER A 45 -0.65 0.66 -6.59
N LYS A 46 -0.76 -0.27 -5.66
CA LYS A 46 -1.99 -1.00 -5.34
C LYS A 46 -2.30 -0.83 -3.87
N ILE A 47 -3.59 -0.93 -3.53
CA ILE A 47 -4.06 -0.88 -2.15
C ILE A 47 -4.71 -2.21 -1.80
N LEU A 48 -4.25 -2.79 -0.70
CA LEU A 48 -4.92 -3.91 -0.06
C LEU A 48 -5.76 -3.39 1.11
N ARG A 49 -7.07 -3.59 1.06
CA ARG A 49 -7.99 -3.19 2.14
C ARG A 49 -8.26 -4.38 3.04
N TYR A 50 -8.09 -4.18 4.34
CA TYR A 50 -8.41 -5.17 5.37
C TYR A 50 -9.69 -4.76 6.09
N ASN A 51 -10.71 -5.62 6.09
CA ASN A 51 -11.95 -5.45 6.86
C ASN A 51 -12.71 -4.13 6.64
N THR A 52 -12.55 -3.48 5.48
CA THR A 52 -13.21 -2.20 5.17
C THR A 52 -13.73 -2.20 3.74
N ALA A 53 -15.05 -2.05 3.60
CA ALA A 53 -15.75 -1.86 2.34
C ALA A 53 -15.95 -0.37 2.02
N CYS A 54 -14.95 0.47 2.30
CA CYS A 54 -15.04 1.87 1.91
C CYS A 54 -15.00 1.95 0.37
N THR A 55 -15.85 2.78 -0.21
CA THR A 55 -16.01 2.90 -1.68
C THR A 55 -15.20 4.03 -2.28
N ASN A 56 -14.71 4.95 -1.45
CA ASN A 56 -13.93 6.07 -1.95
C ASN A 56 -12.58 5.54 -2.46
N PRO A 57 -12.13 5.96 -3.66
CA PRO A 57 -10.80 5.65 -4.15
C PRO A 57 -9.76 6.41 -3.32
N ILE A 58 -8.56 5.83 -3.23
CA ILE A 58 -7.37 6.58 -2.80
C ILE A 58 -6.67 7.06 -4.06
N THR A 59 -6.22 8.31 -4.04
CA THR A 59 -5.56 8.91 -5.19
C THR A 59 -4.14 9.33 -4.91
N ILE A 60 -3.26 9.22 -5.91
CA ILE A 60 -1.94 9.87 -5.91
C ILE A 60 -1.90 10.82 -7.11
N ASP A 61 -1.73 12.11 -6.83
CA ASP A 61 -1.78 13.19 -7.84
C ASP A 61 -3.01 13.11 -8.76
N GLY A 62 -4.16 12.72 -8.20
CA GLY A 62 -5.43 12.60 -8.94
C GLY A 62 -5.63 11.31 -9.73
N GLU A 63 -4.69 10.34 -9.69
CA GLU A 63 -4.88 9.01 -10.25
C GLU A 63 -5.32 8.02 -9.17
N ASP A 64 -6.42 7.30 -9.42
CA ASP A 64 -6.94 6.27 -8.53
C ASP A 64 -5.98 5.08 -8.44
N LEU A 65 -5.74 4.61 -7.21
CA LEU A 65 -4.98 3.39 -6.98
C LEU A 65 -5.87 2.16 -7.10
N GLU A 66 -5.31 1.07 -7.63
CA GLU A 66 -6.03 -0.19 -7.80
C GLU A 66 -6.26 -0.88 -6.45
N ASP A 67 -7.52 -1.13 -6.09
CA ASP A 67 -7.87 -1.97 -4.94
C ASP A 67 -7.66 -3.46 -5.30
N VAL A 68 -6.72 -4.10 -4.63
CA VAL A 68 -6.41 -5.53 -4.80
C VAL A 68 -6.84 -6.33 -3.57
N LYS A 69 -7.27 -7.58 -3.79
CA LYS A 69 -7.63 -8.51 -2.70
C LYS A 69 -6.45 -9.29 -2.13
N THR A 70 -5.38 -9.38 -2.91
CA THR A 70 -4.15 -10.09 -2.56
C THR A 70 -2.96 -9.32 -3.10
N PHE A 71 -1.85 -9.37 -2.38
CA PHE A 71 -0.58 -8.84 -2.81
C PHE A 71 0.54 -9.83 -2.46
N THR A 72 1.47 -10.05 -3.37
CA THR A 72 2.63 -10.90 -3.12
C THR A 72 3.79 -10.04 -2.65
N TYR A 73 4.16 -10.18 -1.39
CA TYR A 73 5.26 -9.45 -0.79
C TYR A 73 6.36 -10.43 -0.37
N LEU A 74 7.56 -10.31 -0.97
CA LEU A 74 8.71 -11.21 -0.75
C LEU A 74 8.34 -12.71 -0.84
N GLY A 75 7.51 -13.08 -1.80
CA GLY A 75 7.04 -14.46 -1.97
C GLY A 75 5.93 -14.91 -1.03
N SER A 76 5.53 -14.07 -0.05
CA SER A 76 4.37 -14.31 0.80
C SER A 76 3.12 -13.71 0.17
N ILE A 77 2.02 -14.46 0.14
CA ILE A 77 0.72 -13.95 -0.30
C ILE A 77 0.01 -13.34 0.90
N ILE A 78 -0.21 -12.03 0.86
CA ILE A 78 -0.99 -11.28 1.85
C ILE A 78 -2.38 -11.06 1.26
N ASN A 79 -3.42 -11.47 1.98
CA ASN A 79 -4.82 -11.27 1.59
C ASN A 79 -5.55 -10.29 2.51
N GLU A 80 -6.77 -9.92 2.14
CA GLU A 80 -7.69 -9.05 2.90
C GLU A 80 -8.03 -9.54 4.31
N HIS A 81 -7.59 -10.75 4.70
CA HIS A 81 -7.81 -11.36 6.02
C HIS A 81 -6.52 -11.60 6.79
N CYS A 82 -5.38 -11.12 6.30
CA CYS A 82 -4.06 -11.31 6.94
C CYS A 82 -3.76 -12.79 7.28
N ARG A 83 -4.43 -13.73 6.59
CA ARG A 83 -4.13 -15.16 6.67
C ARG A 83 -3.05 -15.43 5.63
N SER A 84 -1.81 -15.53 6.10
CA SER A 84 -0.82 -16.35 5.41
C SER A 84 -1.39 -17.76 5.41
N ASP A 85 -1.99 -18.20 4.30
CA ASP A 85 -2.34 -19.61 4.12
C ASP A 85 -1.02 -20.35 3.91
N ALA A 86 -0.34 -20.61 5.02
CA ALA A 86 0.72 -21.58 5.12
C ALA A 86 0.16 -22.71 5.99
N ASP A 87 -0.59 -23.60 5.37
CA ASP A 87 -0.65 -24.98 5.83
C ASP A 87 0.43 -25.72 5.02
N VAL A 88 1.45 -26.21 5.72
CA VAL A 88 2.43 -27.17 5.21
C VAL A 88 1.81 -28.56 5.21
#